data_AF-A0A9P6HZ18-F1
#
_entry.id   AF-A0A9P6HZ18-F1
#
_cell.length_a   1.000
_cell.length_b   1.000
_cell.length_c   1.000
_cell.angle_alpha   90.00
_cell.angle_beta   90.00
_cell.angle_gamma   90.00
#
_symmetry.space_group_name_H-M   'P 1'
#
loop_
_entity.id
_entity.type
_entity.pdbx_description
1 polymer ?
#
loop_
_entity_poly.entity_id
_entity_poly.type
_entity_poly.pdbx_seq_one_letter_code
_entity_poly.pdbx_strand_id
1 'polypeptide(L)'
;MGAKTHEDPIPGGNGGPASTAITSAGGEPRGAHLSRDGDGSIGDGGDDDEDDDEDETAAVKPATDNNSNKKKKRKPKKKKKAKKPATAQSSPPRVPLSELFPSGEYPAGESLAYARDFNTSRTAEAELRYLDRKHLEDPTLLNDYRKAAEVHRQVRHWVQDTVKPGQTLTEIAVGIEDGVRALLGNQGLEPGDALRAGMGFPTGLSVNSCVAHYTPNPGQREIVLRHEDVMKVDYGVHVNGWIVDSAFTMSFDPVYDNLLAAVKDATDTGIRTAGIDVRICDVSAAIQETMESYEVEIGGRSYPVKPVRNICAHDIKRYRIHGSKAIPFIKNADQTKMEEGEIFAIETFGSTGRGKTTDDVGTYGYRLRDDAPVNVSLPFASANRLHKVIREQFGTLVFCRRYLERLGAERYLAGLNCLVNHGVLDSYPPMIDVKGSYSAQFEHTILLREGGKEVISRGSDY
;
A
#
# COMPACT_ATOMS: atom_id res chain seq x y z
N MET A 1 -1.02 -4.22 -3.74
CA MET A 1 -1.99 -4.35 -2.61
C MET A 1 -3.06 -5.39 -2.93
N GLY A 2 -2.87 -6.65 -2.53
CA GLY A 2 -3.76 -7.78 -2.89
C GLY A 2 -5.27 -7.50 -2.88
N ALA A 3 -5.92 -7.60 -4.04
CA ALA A 3 -7.38 -7.47 -4.17
C ALA A 3 -8.09 -8.82 -4.01
N LYS A 4 -9.22 -8.89 -3.29
CA LYS A 4 -10.04 -10.12 -3.24
C LYS A 4 -10.72 -10.33 -4.59
N THR A 5 -10.76 -11.57 -5.07
CA THR A 5 -11.63 -11.92 -6.21
C THR A 5 -13.09 -11.72 -5.84
N HIS A 6 -13.92 -11.27 -6.78
CA HIS A 6 -15.36 -11.40 -6.63
C HIS A 6 -15.71 -12.89 -6.49
N GLU A 7 -16.39 -13.27 -5.41
CA GLU A 7 -16.84 -14.66 -5.26
C GLU A 7 -17.85 -14.98 -6.37
N ASP A 8 -17.61 -16.05 -7.13
CA ASP A 8 -18.64 -16.61 -8.01
C ASP A 8 -19.86 -16.97 -7.16
N PRO A 9 -21.09 -16.58 -7.55
CA PRO A 9 -22.28 -17.14 -6.92
C PRO A 9 -22.23 -18.65 -7.09
N ILE A 10 -22.19 -19.37 -5.96
CA ILE A 10 -22.21 -20.83 -5.91
C ILE A 10 -23.36 -21.32 -6.80
N PRO A 11 -23.10 -22.15 -7.84
CA PRO A 11 -24.17 -22.72 -8.65
C PRO A 11 -25.02 -23.64 -7.77
N GLY A 12 -26.21 -23.17 -7.35
CA GLY A 12 -27.17 -23.97 -6.58
C GLY A 12 -27.87 -23.27 -5.41
N GLY A 13 -27.52 -22.02 -5.08
CA GLY A 13 -28.26 -21.24 -4.08
C GLY A 13 -29.29 -20.33 -4.73
N ASN A 14 -30.58 -20.65 -4.64
CA ASN A 14 -31.65 -19.79 -5.12
C ASN A 14 -31.73 -18.53 -4.23
N GLY A 15 -31.01 -17.46 -4.62
CA GLY A 15 -30.96 -16.19 -3.91
C GLY A 15 -31.21 -15.03 -4.87
N GLY A 16 -32.47 -14.61 -4.96
CA GLY A 16 -32.84 -13.33 -5.58
C GLY A 16 -32.30 -12.12 -4.80
N PRO A 17 -32.43 -10.91 -5.35
CA PRO A 17 -31.70 -9.73 -4.90
C PRO A 17 -32.12 -9.36 -3.47
N ALA A 18 -31.14 -9.16 -2.58
CA ALA A 18 -31.39 -8.73 -1.22
C ALA A 18 -31.85 -7.26 -1.19
N SER A 19 -33.15 -7.05 -1.35
CA SER A 19 -33.83 -5.81 -0.94
C SER A 19 -34.11 -5.88 0.57
N THR A 20 -33.50 -5.01 1.36
CA THR A 20 -33.80 -4.88 2.80
C THR A 20 -35.09 -4.07 3.00
N ALA A 21 -36.23 -4.74 2.91
CA ALA A 21 -37.50 -4.23 3.42
C ALA A 21 -37.65 -4.64 4.89
N ILE A 22 -37.88 -3.64 5.75
CA ILE A 22 -38.12 -3.75 7.19
C ILE A 22 -39.41 -4.54 7.42
N THR A 23 -39.34 -5.64 8.15
CA THR A 23 -40.50 -6.19 8.89
C THR A 23 -40.09 -6.59 10.30
N SER A 24 -40.79 -6.00 11.26
CA SER A 24 -40.70 -6.25 12.68
C SER A 24 -41.53 -7.49 13.05
N ALA A 25 -40.90 -8.52 13.62
CA ALA A 25 -41.56 -9.46 14.54
C ALA A 25 -40.48 -10.17 15.37
N GLY A 26 -40.64 -10.10 16.69
CA GLY A 26 -39.63 -10.48 17.67
C GLY A 26 -39.35 -11.97 17.79
N GLY A 27 -38.13 -12.24 18.23
CA GLY A 27 -37.63 -13.54 18.65
C GLY A 27 -36.13 -13.42 18.88
N GLU A 28 -35.70 -13.23 20.13
CA GLU A 28 -34.29 -13.19 20.50
C GLU A 28 -33.58 -14.51 20.15
N PRO A 29 -32.35 -14.45 19.61
CA PRO A 29 -31.39 -15.53 19.79
C PRO A 29 -30.20 -15.07 20.66
N ARG A 30 -29.88 -15.98 21.57
CA ARG A 30 -28.78 -16.03 22.54
C ARG A 30 -27.43 -15.52 22.02
N GLY A 31 -26.85 -14.61 22.79
CA GLY A 31 -25.43 -14.60 23.19
C GLY A 31 -24.39 -14.39 22.08
N ALA A 32 -24.21 -13.15 21.66
CA ALA A 32 -22.99 -12.74 20.97
C ALA A 32 -21.80 -12.81 21.94
N HIS A 33 -20.79 -13.60 21.57
CA HIS A 33 -19.48 -13.64 22.21
C HIS A 33 -18.87 -12.24 22.16
N LEU A 34 -18.74 -11.62 23.33
CA LEU A 34 -18.01 -10.37 23.52
C LEU A 34 -16.53 -10.61 23.18
N SER A 35 -16.03 -9.85 22.21
CA SER A 35 -14.61 -9.64 21.95
C SER A 35 -13.99 -9.06 23.21
N ARG A 36 -13.35 -9.93 23.98
CA ARG A 36 -12.60 -9.59 25.19
C ARG A 36 -11.14 -9.76 24.84
N ASP A 37 -10.50 -8.69 24.40
CA ASP A 37 -9.05 -8.62 24.36
C ASP A 37 -8.58 -8.58 25.82
N GLY A 38 -8.09 -9.72 26.30
CA GLY A 38 -7.64 -9.91 27.67
C GLY A 38 -6.26 -9.30 27.90
N ASP A 39 -6.20 -8.30 28.77
CA ASP A 39 -5.02 -7.91 29.52
C ASP A 39 -4.96 -8.74 30.82
N GLY A 40 -4.14 -9.78 30.81
CA GLY A 40 -3.94 -10.65 31.97
C GLY A 40 -2.56 -10.46 32.56
N SER A 41 -2.40 -9.50 33.48
CA SER A 41 -1.37 -9.55 34.52
C SER A 41 -1.67 -8.58 35.66
N ILE A 42 -2.20 -9.12 36.76
CA ILE A 42 -2.22 -8.51 38.10
C ILE A 42 -1.09 -9.10 38.93
N GLY A 43 -0.47 -8.23 39.73
CA GLY A 43 0.38 -8.51 40.89
C GLY A 43 1.71 -7.77 40.76
N ASP A 44 2.19 -6.96 41.69
CA ASP A 44 1.79 -6.54 43.05
C ASP A 44 2.77 -5.38 43.35
N GLY A 45 2.32 -4.17 43.67
CA GLY A 45 2.38 -3.68 45.05
C GLY A 45 3.35 -2.49 45.17
N GLY A 46 2.93 -1.43 45.86
CA GLY A 46 3.78 -0.31 46.27
C GLY A 46 3.14 1.06 46.09
N ASP A 47 2.31 1.44 47.06
CA ASP A 47 2.00 2.84 47.40
C ASP A 47 3.29 3.66 47.54
N ASP A 48 3.23 4.94 47.18
CA ASP A 48 3.51 6.04 48.11
C ASP A 48 3.15 7.36 47.42
N ASP A 49 2.11 8.01 47.96
CA ASP A 49 1.77 9.41 47.76
C ASP A 49 2.89 10.30 48.32
N GLU A 50 3.17 11.44 47.67
CA GLU A 50 3.47 12.69 48.38
C GLU A 50 3.35 13.89 47.43
N ASP A 51 2.44 14.79 47.82
CA ASP A 51 2.31 16.17 47.35
C ASP A 51 3.59 16.97 47.69
N ASP A 52 3.91 17.99 46.88
CA ASP A 52 4.10 19.34 47.43
C ASP A 52 4.28 20.41 46.33
N ASP A 53 3.57 21.50 46.57
CA ASP A 53 3.54 22.76 45.83
C ASP A 53 4.71 23.70 46.23
N GLU A 54 4.80 24.80 45.48
CA GLU A 54 5.25 26.15 45.90
C GLU A 54 6.74 26.60 45.77
N ASP A 55 6.92 27.49 44.78
CA ASP A 55 7.16 28.94 44.95
C ASP A 55 8.52 29.58 44.56
N GLU A 56 8.36 30.82 44.11
CA GLU A 56 9.27 31.78 43.49
C GLU A 56 10.52 32.15 44.32
N THR A 57 11.52 32.75 43.67
CA THR A 57 11.84 34.18 43.89
C THR A 57 13.03 34.66 43.06
N ALA A 58 12.89 35.89 42.57
CA ALA A 58 13.85 36.67 41.82
C ALA A 58 14.89 37.39 42.72
N ALA A 59 16.07 37.68 42.16
CA ALA A 59 16.93 38.76 42.67
C ALA A 59 17.70 39.45 41.54
N VAL A 60 17.90 40.75 41.71
CA VAL A 60 18.03 41.80 40.68
C VAL A 60 19.28 42.66 40.96
N LYS A 61 20.06 42.94 39.88
CA LYS A 61 20.91 44.15 39.61
C LYS A 61 22.18 44.40 40.48
N PRO A 62 23.13 45.31 40.08
CA PRO A 62 23.00 46.44 39.15
C PRO A 62 24.13 46.68 38.11
N ALA A 63 23.86 47.70 37.29
CA ALA A 63 24.63 48.24 36.18
C ALA A 63 25.51 49.44 36.57
N THR A 64 26.51 49.77 35.74
CA THR A 64 27.02 51.14 35.55
C THR A 64 27.53 51.38 34.11
N ASP A 65 27.18 52.55 33.58
CA ASP A 65 27.47 53.14 32.26
C ASP A 65 28.94 53.60 32.07
N ASN A 66 29.44 53.58 30.81
CA ASN A 66 29.71 54.81 30.02
C ASN A 66 30.38 54.57 28.63
N ASN A 67 29.64 54.96 27.59
CA ASN A 67 29.98 55.69 26.36
C ASN A 67 31.43 55.71 25.76
N SER A 68 31.58 55.26 24.49
CA SER A 68 31.94 56.10 23.32
C SER A 68 32.55 55.32 22.12
N ASN A 69 32.38 55.92 20.93
CA ASN A 69 33.01 55.67 19.62
C ASN A 69 32.40 54.67 18.61
N LYS A 70 31.59 55.26 17.71
CA LYS A 70 31.19 54.76 16.39
C LYS A 70 32.41 54.46 15.48
N LYS A 71 32.54 53.20 15.05
CA LYS A 71 33.14 52.83 13.75
C LYS A 71 32.19 51.86 13.01
N LYS A 72 31.65 52.30 11.87
CA LYS A 72 30.82 51.50 10.95
C LYS A 72 31.62 50.29 10.45
N LYS A 73 31.34 49.08 10.97
CA LYS A 73 31.74 47.81 10.33
C LYS A 73 30.56 47.26 9.52
N ARG A 74 30.73 47.20 8.19
CA ARG A 74 29.79 46.53 7.26
C ARG A 74 29.69 45.05 7.65
N LYS A 75 28.49 44.56 7.98
CA LYS A 75 28.21 43.12 8.11
C LYS A 75 28.49 42.43 6.75
N PRO A 76 29.25 41.33 6.67
CA PRO A 76 29.38 40.60 5.43
C PRO A 76 28.05 39.92 5.12
N LYS A 77 27.47 40.22 3.95
CA LYS A 77 26.33 39.47 3.40
C LYS A 77 26.76 38.00 3.31
N LYS A 78 26.12 37.11 4.08
CA LYS A 78 26.18 35.66 3.84
C LYS A 78 25.72 35.42 2.41
N LYS A 79 26.67 35.15 1.50
CA LYS A 79 26.36 34.58 0.19
C LYS A 79 25.63 33.27 0.47
N LYS A 80 24.37 33.14 0.03
CA LYS A 80 23.72 31.83 -0.11
C LYS A 80 24.65 31.03 -1.02
N LYS A 81 25.38 30.05 -0.46
CA LYS A 81 26.05 29.04 -1.27
C LYS A 81 24.93 28.34 -2.04
N ALA A 82 24.92 28.47 -3.36
CA ALA A 82 24.12 27.58 -4.19
C ALA A 82 24.56 26.16 -3.80
N LYS A 83 23.64 25.37 -3.22
CA LYS A 83 23.89 23.95 -2.99
C LYS A 83 24.18 23.35 -4.36
N LYS A 84 25.34 22.69 -4.52
CA LYS A 84 25.56 21.84 -5.69
C LYS A 84 24.41 20.81 -5.70
N PRO A 85 23.81 20.50 -6.86
CA PRO A 85 22.80 19.45 -6.93
C PRO A 85 23.39 18.17 -6.35
N ALA A 86 22.62 17.47 -5.52
CA ALA A 86 23.03 16.18 -4.99
C ALA A 86 23.21 15.23 -6.18
N THR A 87 24.38 14.59 -6.26
CA THR A 87 24.71 13.70 -7.39
C THR A 87 24.32 12.25 -7.12
N ALA A 88 23.91 11.93 -5.88
CA ALA A 88 23.54 10.58 -5.44
C ALA A 88 22.54 10.64 -4.28
N GLN A 89 21.78 9.56 -4.12
CA GLN A 89 20.87 9.35 -3.00
C GLN A 89 21.65 9.05 -1.70
N SER A 90 21.07 9.33 -0.53
CA SER A 90 21.61 8.93 0.78
C SER A 90 21.18 7.50 1.16
N SER A 91 21.80 6.92 2.20
CA SER A 91 21.33 5.67 2.83
C SER A 91 21.12 5.92 4.33
N PRO A 92 19.87 5.87 4.85
CA PRO A 92 18.62 5.61 4.12
C PRO A 92 18.27 6.74 3.13
N PRO A 93 17.40 6.49 2.13
CA PRO A 93 17.07 7.43 1.06
C PRO A 93 16.29 8.62 1.63
N ARG A 94 16.88 9.82 1.58
CA ARG A 94 16.33 11.05 2.19
C ARG A 94 16.49 12.30 1.31
N VAL A 95 17.18 12.20 0.18
CA VAL A 95 17.31 13.29 -0.79
C VAL A 95 16.07 13.33 -1.68
N PRO A 96 15.33 14.45 -1.76
CA PRO A 96 14.19 14.57 -2.66
C PRO A 96 14.58 14.32 -4.12
N LEU A 97 13.73 13.60 -4.85
CA LEU A 97 13.95 13.29 -6.27
C LEU A 97 14.15 14.54 -7.13
N SER A 98 13.48 15.64 -6.79
CA SER A 98 13.65 16.93 -7.50
C SER A 98 15.07 17.49 -7.39
N GLU A 99 15.85 17.11 -6.39
CA GLU A 99 17.26 17.50 -6.27
C GLU A 99 18.18 16.60 -7.12
N LEU A 100 17.79 15.34 -7.34
CA LEU A 100 18.51 14.37 -8.17
C LEU A 100 18.18 14.52 -9.67
N PHE A 101 16.95 14.93 -9.99
CA PHE A 101 16.45 15.16 -11.34
C PHE A 101 16.06 16.64 -11.51
N PRO A 102 17.04 17.57 -11.64
CA PRO A 102 16.78 19.00 -11.71
C PRO A 102 16.04 19.44 -12.98
N SER A 103 16.00 18.60 -14.03
CA SER A 103 15.16 18.83 -15.21
C SER A 103 13.66 18.69 -14.90
N GLY A 104 13.31 18.00 -13.81
CA GLY A 104 11.95 17.60 -13.52
C GLY A 104 11.46 16.43 -14.38
N GLU A 105 12.32 15.83 -15.21
CA GLU A 105 11.98 14.66 -16.03
C GLU A 105 12.41 13.38 -15.31
N TYR A 106 11.48 12.42 -15.20
CA TYR A 106 11.71 11.16 -14.49
C TYR A 106 11.81 9.97 -15.46
N PRO A 107 12.61 8.93 -15.14
CA PRO A 107 12.83 7.80 -16.03
C PRO A 107 11.54 7.06 -16.38
N ALA A 108 11.38 6.74 -17.67
CA ALA A 108 10.34 5.85 -18.14
C ALA A 108 10.55 4.42 -17.61
N GLY A 109 9.45 3.67 -17.51
CA GLY A 109 9.52 2.24 -17.28
C GLY A 109 9.97 1.45 -18.51
N GLU A 110 9.97 0.13 -18.37
CA GLU A 110 10.25 -0.77 -19.49
C GLU A 110 9.10 -0.69 -20.52
N SER A 111 9.45 -0.46 -21.79
CA SER A 111 8.48 -0.45 -22.89
C SER A 111 8.44 -1.81 -23.56
N LEU A 112 7.24 -2.41 -23.64
CA LEU A 112 7.01 -3.69 -24.30
C LEU A 112 6.01 -3.51 -25.44
N ALA A 113 6.32 -4.10 -26.60
CA ALA A 113 5.34 -4.24 -27.68
C ALA A 113 4.21 -5.17 -27.24
N TYR A 114 3.02 -4.99 -27.83
CA TYR A 114 1.94 -5.95 -27.68
C TYR A 114 2.28 -7.24 -28.42
N ALA A 115 1.83 -8.38 -27.89
CA ALA A 115 2.13 -9.70 -28.44
C ALA A 115 1.48 -9.95 -29.82
N ARG A 116 0.51 -9.12 -30.23
CA ARG A 116 -0.24 -9.24 -31.49
C ARG A 116 -0.56 -7.84 -32.03
N ASP A 117 -0.68 -7.75 -33.36
CA ASP A 117 -1.27 -6.59 -34.03
C ASP A 117 -2.78 -6.58 -33.74
N PHE A 118 -3.24 -5.67 -32.89
CA PHE A 118 -4.66 -5.54 -32.57
C PHE A 118 -5.35 -4.59 -33.55
N ASN A 119 -6.63 -4.85 -33.81
CA ASN A 119 -7.44 -4.04 -34.71
C ASN A 119 -7.65 -2.65 -34.09
N THR A 120 -7.17 -1.59 -34.75
CA THR A 120 -7.30 -0.20 -34.28
C THR A 120 -8.71 0.38 -34.45
N SER A 121 -9.64 -0.38 -35.04
CA SER A 121 -11.03 0.05 -35.18
C SER A 121 -11.78 -0.02 -33.84
N ARG A 122 -12.29 1.13 -33.38
CA ARG A 122 -13.09 1.25 -32.16
C ARG A 122 -14.59 1.29 -32.50
N THR A 123 -15.41 0.67 -31.66
CA THR A 123 -16.86 0.97 -31.63
C THR A 123 -17.07 2.35 -31.01
N ALA A 124 -18.24 2.97 -31.24
CA ALA A 124 -18.56 4.27 -30.65
C ALA A 124 -18.45 4.27 -29.10
N GLU A 125 -18.86 3.18 -28.44
CA GLU A 125 -18.73 3.03 -26.99
C GLU A 125 -17.27 2.85 -26.54
N ALA A 126 -16.43 2.16 -27.32
CA ALA A 126 -15.00 2.04 -27.04
C ALA A 126 -14.27 3.38 -27.24
N GLU A 127 -14.69 4.18 -28.22
CA GLU A 127 -14.16 5.51 -28.45
C GLU A 127 -14.50 6.48 -27.31
N LEU A 128 -15.75 6.49 -26.84
CA LEU A 128 -16.14 7.30 -25.67
C LEU A 128 -15.34 6.94 -24.42
N ARG A 129 -15.14 5.64 -24.16
CA ARG A 129 -14.32 5.17 -23.04
C ARG A 129 -12.84 5.53 -23.21
N TYR A 130 -12.32 5.51 -24.44
CA TYR A 130 -10.97 5.97 -24.73
C TYR A 130 -10.82 7.48 -24.50
N LEU A 131 -11.78 8.30 -24.92
CA LEU A 131 -11.76 9.75 -24.69
C LEU A 131 -11.72 10.10 -23.19
N ASP A 132 -12.41 9.32 -22.35
CA ASP A 132 -12.36 9.43 -20.88
C ASP A 132 -10.98 9.01 -20.30
N ARG A 133 -10.22 8.17 -21.02
CA ARG A 133 -8.92 7.62 -20.60
C ARG A 133 -7.70 8.23 -21.30
N LYS A 134 -7.84 9.39 -21.95
CA LYS A 134 -6.71 10.15 -22.55
C LYS A 134 -5.70 10.72 -21.56
N HIS A 135 -5.87 10.47 -20.27
CA HIS A 135 -4.99 10.98 -19.23
C HIS A 135 -3.54 10.46 -19.38
N LEU A 136 -3.32 9.27 -19.94
CA LEU A 136 -1.96 8.75 -20.21
C LEU A 136 -1.26 9.42 -21.41
N GLU A 137 -1.97 10.26 -22.18
CA GLU A 137 -1.40 11.10 -23.24
C GLU A 137 -0.92 12.46 -22.69
N ASP A 138 -1.34 12.85 -21.48
CA ASP A 138 -0.85 14.06 -20.82
C ASP A 138 0.61 13.85 -20.37
N PRO A 139 1.58 14.55 -20.96
CA PRO A 139 2.99 14.39 -20.61
C PRO A 139 3.28 14.78 -19.16
N THR A 140 2.51 15.70 -18.58
CA THR A 140 2.66 16.14 -17.19
C THR A 140 2.29 15.00 -16.25
N LEU A 141 1.13 14.39 -16.49
CA LEU A 141 0.64 13.25 -15.72
C LEU A 141 1.58 12.06 -15.82
N LEU A 142 1.99 11.70 -17.05
CA LEU A 142 2.89 10.58 -17.26
C LEU A 142 4.23 10.78 -16.54
N ASN A 143 4.76 12.00 -16.56
CA ASN A 143 5.98 12.35 -15.84
C ASN A 143 5.79 12.29 -14.30
N ASP A 144 4.68 12.79 -13.77
CA ASP A 144 4.32 12.65 -12.35
C ASP A 144 4.19 11.18 -11.93
N TYR A 145 3.64 10.34 -12.81
CA TYR A 145 3.51 8.92 -12.53
C TYR A 145 4.88 8.21 -12.53
N ARG A 146 5.75 8.57 -13.47
CA ARG A 146 7.15 8.11 -13.50
C ARG A 146 7.94 8.58 -12.27
N LYS A 147 7.63 9.77 -11.73
CA LYS A 147 8.17 10.21 -10.43
C LYS A 147 7.80 9.23 -9.32
N ALA A 148 6.53 8.85 -9.21
CA ALA A 148 6.08 7.89 -8.20
C ALA A 148 6.80 6.54 -8.35
N ALA A 149 6.98 6.07 -9.60
CA ALA A 149 7.70 4.83 -9.88
C ALA A 149 9.19 4.90 -9.53
N GLU A 150 9.84 6.04 -9.80
CA GLU A 150 11.24 6.26 -9.44
C GLU A 150 11.45 6.32 -7.92
N VAL A 151 10.53 6.93 -7.18
CA VAL A 151 10.54 6.86 -5.71
C VAL A 151 10.42 5.41 -5.25
N HIS A 152 9.50 4.65 -5.83
CA HIS A 152 9.33 3.23 -5.50
C HIS A 152 10.63 2.45 -5.75
N ARG A 153 11.25 2.59 -6.93
CA ARG A 153 12.54 1.96 -7.27
C ARG A 153 13.66 2.28 -6.28
N GLN A 154 13.86 3.55 -5.94
CA GLN A 154 14.96 3.92 -5.02
C GLN A 154 14.72 3.41 -3.60
N VAL A 155 13.47 3.46 -3.11
CA VAL A 155 13.15 2.97 -1.76
C VAL A 155 13.28 1.45 -1.69
N ARG A 156 12.74 0.69 -2.66
CA ARG A 156 12.83 -0.79 -2.62
C ARG A 156 14.25 -1.29 -2.79
N HIS A 157 15.07 -0.60 -3.58
CA HIS A 157 16.49 -0.94 -3.71
C HIS A 157 17.19 -0.83 -2.35
N TRP A 158 16.92 0.23 -1.59
CA TRP A 158 17.43 0.37 -0.22
C TRP A 158 16.90 -0.73 0.71
N VAL A 159 15.63 -1.12 0.59
CA VAL A 159 15.05 -2.23 1.37
C VAL A 159 15.79 -3.55 1.08
N GLN A 160 15.97 -3.91 -0.19
CA GLN A 160 16.66 -5.13 -0.61
C GLN A 160 18.11 -5.17 -0.10
N ASP A 161 18.80 -4.02 -0.14
CA ASP A 161 20.20 -3.90 0.31
C ASP A 161 20.32 -3.97 1.84
N THR A 162 19.44 -3.29 2.58
CA THR A 162 19.65 -3.05 4.02
C THR A 162 18.82 -3.91 4.95
N VAL A 163 17.68 -4.46 4.50
CA VAL A 163 16.85 -5.30 5.37
C VAL A 163 17.50 -6.65 5.62
N LYS A 164 17.57 -7.06 6.89
CA LYS A 164 18.20 -8.31 7.35
C LYS A 164 17.44 -8.90 8.55
N PRO A 165 17.54 -10.21 8.81
CA PRO A 165 17.00 -10.82 10.02
C PRO A 165 17.49 -10.12 11.29
N GLY A 166 16.61 -9.99 12.28
CA GLY A 166 16.84 -9.28 13.54
C GLY A 166 16.23 -7.88 13.59
N GLN A 167 15.87 -7.28 12.46
CA GLN A 167 15.10 -6.04 12.43
C GLN A 167 13.62 -6.28 12.73
N THR A 168 12.98 -5.32 13.38
CA THR A 168 11.52 -5.34 13.56
C THR A 168 10.82 -4.96 12.26
N LEU A 169 9.63 -5.54 12.02
CA LEU A 169 8.80 -5.11 10.90
C LEU A 169 8.40 -3.64 11.02
N THR A 170 8.31 -3.09 12.24
CA THR A 170 8.04 -1.66 12.48
C THR A 170 9.17 -0.77 11.95
N GLU A 171 10.44 -1.09 12.26
CA GLU A 171 11.59 -0.36 11.74
C GLU A 171 11.62 -0.37 10.21
N ILE A 172 11.34 -1.53 9.59
CA ILE A 172 11.29 -1.68 8.13
C ILE A 172 10.17 -0.81 7.54
N ALA A 173 8.95 -0.90 8.08
CA ALA A 173 7.80 -0.16 7.59
C ALA A 173 8.02 1.36 7.69
N VAL A 174 8.48 1.85 8.84
CA VAL A 174 8.78 3.27 9.05
C VAL A 174 9.90 3.74 8.11
N GLY A 175 10.95 2.93 7.93
CA GLY A 175 12.06 3.24 7.05
C GLY A 175 11.64 3.44 5.58
N ILE A 176 10.76 2.56 5.07
CA ILE A 176 10.16 2.65 3.73
C ILE A 176 9.35 3.92 3.58
N GLU A 177 8.42 4.16 4.52
CA GLU A 177 7.48 5.27 4.43
C GLU A 177 8.15 6.64 4.56
N ASP A 178 9.15 6.74 5.43
CA ASP A 178 9.97 7.95 5.55
C ASP A 178 10.82 8.17 4.29
N GLY A 179 11.29 7.08 3.67
CA GLY A 179 11.94 7.12 2.36
C GLY A 179 11.02 7.73 1.30
N VAL A 180 9.80 7.20 1.18
CA VAL A 180 8.80 7.70 0.22
C VAL A 180 8.50 9.18 0.44
N ARG A 181 8.18 9.58 1.68
CA ARG A 181 7.88 10.98 2.04
C ARG A 181 9.05 11.91 1.73
N ALA A 182 10.27 11.50 2.08
CA ALA A 182 11.47 12.31 1.84
C ALA A 182 11.77 12.46 0.34
N LEU A 183 11.69 11.38 -0.43
CA LEU A 183 12.00 11.36 -1.86
C LEU A 183 10.95 12.13 -2.67
N LEU A 184 9.69 12.12 -2.26
CA LEU A 184 8.65 12.98 -2.83
C LEU A 184 8.83 14.46 -2.47
N GLY A 185 9.60 14.77 -1.43
CA GLY A 185 9.69 16.10 -0.84
C GLY A 185 8.38 16.51 -0.16
N ASN A 186 7.58 15.54 0.31
CA ASN A 186 6.28 15.78 0.92
C ASN A 186 6.14 14.98 2.22
N GLN A 187 6.06 15.69 3.35
CA GLN A 187 5.92 15.06 4.65
C GLN A 187 4.49 14.63 4.97
N GLY A 188 3.48 15.08 4.22
CA GLY A 188 2.09 14.64 4.41
C GLY A 188 1.54 14.97 5.80
N LEU A 189 1.86 16.16 6.33
CA LEU A 189 1.45 16.59 7.68
C LEU A 189 0.37 17.69 7.64
N GLU A 190 0.45 18.61 6.67
CA GLU A 190 -0.57 19.65 6.54
C GLU A 190 -1.86 19.10 5.90
N PRO A 191 -3.03 19.69 6.19
CA PRO A 191 -4.29 19.36 5.54
C PRO A 191 -4.19 19.20 4.01
N GLY A 192 -4.53 18.01 3.49
CA GLY A 192 -4.53 17.72 2.05
C GLY A 192 -3.16 17.40 1.45
N ASP A 193 -2.06 17.50 2.19
CA ASP A 193 -0.73 17.21 1.64
C ASP A 193 -0.59 15.75 1.21
N ALA A 194 -1.13 14.82 2.00
CA ALA A 194 -1.07 13.39 1.67
C ALA A 194 -1.85 13.06 0.39
N LEU A 195 -2.85 13.84 -0.02
CA LEU A 195 -3.52 13.67 -1.32
C LEU A 195 -2.68 14.15 -2.51
N ARG A 196 -1.76 15.10 -2.31
CA ARG A 196 -0.91 15.62 -3.40
C ARG A 196 0.16 14.62 -3.83
N ALA A 197 0.84 14.00 -2.86
CA ALA A 197 1.80 12.94 -3.12
C ALA A 197 2.15 12.21 -1.81
N GLY A 198 2.30 10.90 -1.83
CA GLY A 198 2.61 10.16 -0.61
C GLY A 198 2.55 8.65 -0.79
N MET A 199 2.24 7.96 0.30
CA MET A 199 1.96 6.52 0.30
C MET A 199 0.63 6.27 -0.43
N GLY A 200 0.64 5.42 -1.45
CA GLY A 200 -0.59 5.02 -2.15
C GLY A 200 -1.49 4.11 -1.31
N PHE A 201 -0.88 3.34 -0.43
CA PHE A 201 -1.49 2.49 0.59
C PHE A 201 -0.40 2.07 1.60
N PRO A 202 -0.74 1.45 2.76
CA PRO A 202 0.22 1.14 3.82
C PRO A 202 1.32 0.16 3.40
N THR A 203 2.50 0.23 4.01
CA THR A 203 3.55 -0.77 3.78
C THR A 203 3.14 -2.14 4.34
N GLY A 204 2.80 -3.06 3.45
CA GLY A 204 2.56 -4.47 3.73
C GLY A 204 3.86 -5.24 3.91
N LEU A 205 4.00 -5.93 5.04
CA LEU A 205 5.15 -6.76 5.43
C LEU A 205 4.68 -8.15 5.86
N SER A 206 3.96 -8.83 4.97
CA SER A 206 3.32 -10.11 5.30
C SER A 206 4.34 -11.24 5.31
N VAL A 207 4.42 -12.01 6.40
CA VAL A 207 5.41 -13.08 6.58
C VAL A 207 4.78 -14.48 6.48
N ASN A 208 5.49 -15.40 5.83
CA ASN A 208 5.16 -16.83 5.76
C ASN A 208 3.76 -17.10 5.23
N SER A 209 2.87 -17.71 6.04
CA SER A 209 1.50 -18.04 5.66
C SER A 209 0.59 -16.80 5.55
N CYS A 210 1.00 -15.64 6.07
CA CYS A 210 0.29 -14.39 5.81
C CYS A 210 0.61 -13.95 4.39
N VAL A 211 -0.39 -13.99 3.51
CA VAL A 211 -0.25 -13.77 2.07
C VAL A 211 -0.16 -12.29 1.74
N ALA A 212 -1.07 -11.47 2.29
CA ALA A 212 -1.07 -10.03 2.09
C ALA A 212 -1.72 -9.31 3.28
N HIS A 213 -1.70 -7.97 3.25
CA HIS A 213 -2.41 -7.11 4.20
C HIS A 213 -1.96 -7.25 5.66
N TYR A 214 -0.70 -7.52 5.93
CA TYR A 214 -0.14 -7.30 7.27
C TYR A 214 0.73 -6.05 7.30
N THR A 215 0.51 -5.17 8.28
CA THR A 215 1.42 -4.07 8.61
C THR A 215 1.49 -3.96 10.14
N PRO A 216 2.65 -3.65 10.74
CA PRO A 216 2.72 -3.46 12.19
C PRO A 216 1.84 -2.27 12.61
N ASN A 217 1.06 -2.42 13.69
CA ASN A 217 0.31 -1.32 14.29
C ASN A 217 0.81 -0.97 15.69
N PRO A 218 0.59 0.29 16.13
CA PRO A 218 0.94 0.73 17.48
C PRO A 218 0.27 -0.12 18.55
N GLY A 219 0.99 -0.37 19.64
CA GLY A 219 0.51 -1.16 20.79
C GLY A 219 0.47 -2.68 20.54
N GLN A 220 0.80 -3.16 19.34
CA GLN A 220 0.97 -4.59 19.10
C GLN A 220 2.39 -5.03 19.46
N ARG A 221 2.54 -6.32 19.78
CA ARG A 221 3.86 -6.91 20.00
C ARG A 221 4.68 -6.83 18.71
N GLU A 222 5.90 -6.33 18.82
CA GLU A 222 6.84 -6.28 17.72
C GLU A 222 7.10 -7.67 17.13
N ILE A 223 7.07 -7.74 15.79
CA ILE A 223 7.51 -8.91 15.03
C ILE A 223 8.92 -8.64 14.55
N VAL A 224 9.84 -9.52 14.95
CA VAL A 224 11.23 -9.50 14.48
C VAL A 224 11.35 -10.44 13.29
N LEU A 225 11.86 -9.92 12.18
CA LEU A 225 12.13 -10.67 10.95
C LEU A 225 13.19 -11.73 11.22
N ARG A 226 12.95 -12.97 10.79
CA ARG A 226 13.85 -14.10 11.01
C ARG A 226 14.51 -14.56 9.71
N HIS A 227 15.50 -15.42 9.83
CA HIS A 227 16.23 -15.95 8.68
C HIS A 227 15.32 -16.86 7.83
N GLU A 228 14.48 -17.65 8.49
CA GLU A 228 13.56 -18.60 7.88
C GLU A 228 12.28 -17.95 7.32
N ASP A 229 12.09 -16.63 7.47
CA ASP A 229 10.89 -15.95 7.04
C ASP A 229 10.88 -15.67 5.53
N VAL A 230 9.70 -15.84 4.92
CA VAL A 230 9.39 -15.37 3.56
C VAL A 230 8.50 -14.14 3.66
N MET A 231 9.08 -12.96 3.46
CA MET A 231 8.42 -11.67 3.67
C MET A 231 8.04 -11.03 2.33
N LYS A 232 6.76 -10.72 2.15
CA LYS A 232 6.28 -9.88 1.04
C LYS A 232 6.39 -8.42 1.47
N VAL A 233 7.06 -7.61 0.66
CA VAL A 233 7.14 -6.15 0.80
C VAL A 233 6.28 -5.52 -0.29
N ASP A 234 5.12 -5.02 0.12
CA ASP A 234 4.10 -4.45 -0.77
C ASP A 234 3.77 -3.03 -0.30
N TYR A 235 4.13 -2.01 -1.10
CA TYR A 235 3.81 -0.62 -0.75
C TYR A 235 3.56 0.21 -2.00
N GLY A 236 2.65 1.17 -1.85
CA GLY A 236 2.27 2.06 -2.94
C GLY A 236 2.93 3.43 -2.82
N VAL A 237 3.22 4.05 -3.96
CA VAL A 237 3.59 5.47 -4.03
C VAL A 237 2.63 6.16 -4.98
N HIS A 238 2.12 7.34 -4.63
CA HIS A 238 1.30 8.12 -5.57
C HIS A 238 1.75 9.56 -5.69
N VAL A 239 1.46 10.14 -6.86
CA VAL A 239 1.50 11.57 -7.13
C VAL A 239 0.17 11.95 -7.77
N ASN A 240 -0.53 12.94 -7.21
CA ASN A 240 -1.84 13.42 -7.66
C ASN A 240 -2.92 12.32 -7.80
N GLY A 241 -2.76 11.24 -7.04
CA GLY A 241 -3.67 10.09 -6.98
C GLY A 241 -3.35 8.97 -7.97
N TRP A 242 -2.31 9.09 -8.80
CA TRP A 242 -1.84 8.01 -9.67
C TRP A 242 -0.91 7.10 -8.88
N ILE A 243 -1.40 5.90 -8.55
CA ILE A 243 -0.76 4.97 -7.62
C ILE A 243 0.13 4.00 -8.39
N VAL A 244 1.41 3.94 -8.03
CA VAL A 244 2.27 2.81 -8.39
C VAL A 244 2.08 1.75 -7.32
N ASP A 245 1.45 0.66 -7.71
CA ASP A 245 1.33 -0.58 -6.94
C ASP A 245 2.41 -1.56 -7.43
N SER A 246 3.32 -1.94 -6.53
CA SER A 246 4.44 -2.83 -6.86
C SER A 246 5.01 -3.44 -5.59
N ALA A 247 5.31 -4.73 -5.68
CA ALA A 247 5.68 -5.57 -4.55
C ALA A 247 6.70 -6.63 -4.96
N PHE A 248 7.47 -7.08 -3.98
CA PHE A 248 8.46 -8.14 -4.14
C PHE A 248 8.54 -8.98 -2.87
N THR A 249 9.10 -10.18 -3.00
CA THR A 249 9.34 -11.07 -1.86
C THR A 249 10.81 -11.08 -1.50
N MET A 250 11.10 -11.06 -0.20
CA MET A 250 12.42 -11.28 0.38
C MET A 250 12.43 -12.58 1.17
N SER A 251 13.48 -13.38 0.96
CA SER A 251 13.87 -14.51 1.79
C SER A 251 15.38 -14.45 2.00
N PHE A 252 15.86 -15.00 3.12
CA PHE A 252 17.30 -15.11 3.42
C PHE A 252 17.78 -16.55 3.35
N ASP A 253 16.86 -17.51 3.44
CA ASP A 253 17.12 -18.92 3.23
C ASP A 253 16.93 -19.30 1.75
N PRO A 254 17.98 -19.78 1.05
CA PRO A 254 17.89 -20.19 -0.35
C PRO A 254 16.89 -21.31 -0.63
N VAL A 255 16.40 -22.02 0.41
CA VAL A 255 15.35 -23.04 0.26
C VAL A 255 14.06 -22.48 -0.39
N TYR A 256 13.85 -21.16 -0.33
CA TYR A 256 12.68 -20.51 -0.91
C TYR A 256 12.91 -19.92 -2.31
N ASP A 257 14.13 -19.97 -2.86
CA ASP A 257 14.48 -19.31 -4.13
C ASP A 257 13.59 -19.78 -5.28
N ASN A 258 13.30 -21.09 -5.35
CA ASN A 258 12.41 -21.65 -6.38
C ASN A 258 10.95 -21.22 -6.21
N LEU A 259 10.49 -20.96 -4.97
CA LEU A 259 9.15 -20.42 -4.72
C LEU A 259 9.07 -18.98 -5.23
N LEU A 260 10.10 -18.16 -4.96
CA LEU A 260 10.18 -16.80 -5.46
C LEU A 260 10.26 -16.78 -7.00
N ALA A 261 11.08 -17.65 -7.59
CA ALA A 261 11.22 -17.77 -9.03
C ALA A 261 9.90 -18.14 -9.72
N ALA A 262 9.14 -19.09 -9.17
CA ALA A 262 7.83 -19.49 -9.69
C ALA A 262 6.85 -18.31 -9.74
N VAL A 263 6.76 -17.56 -8.64
CA VAL A 263 5.84 -16.41 -8.54
C VAL A 263 6.31 -15.25 -9.42
N LYS A 264 7.62 -15.00 -9.49
CA LYS A 264 8.18 -13.97 -10.37
C LYS A 264 7.88 -14.28 -11.83
N ASP A 265 8.12 -15.50 -12.30
CA ASP A 265 7.85 -15.87 -13.69
C ASP A 265 6.36 -15.84 -14.01
N ALA A 266 5.49 -16.28 -13.08
CA ALA A 266 4.05 -16.15 -13.26
C ALA A 266 3.59 -14.68 -13.39
N THR A 267 4.12 -13.77 -12.57
CA THR A 267 3.87 -12.32 -12.70
C THR A 267 4.39 -11.79 -14.04
N ASP A 268 5.62 -12.14 -14.44
CA ASP A 268 6.20 -11.71 -15.71
C ASP A 268 5.42 -12.29 -16.92
N THR A 269 4.90 -13.52 -16.84
CA THR A 269 3.97 -14.09 -17.82
C THR A 269 2.68 -13.29 -17.89
N GLY A 270 2.09 -12.92 -16.75
CA GLY A 270 0.92 -12.05 -16.70
C GLY A 270 1.17 -10.71 -17.41
N ILE A 271 2.31 -10.07 -17.12
CA ILE A 271 2.72 -8.82 -17.76
C ILE A 271 2.92 -8.98 -19.27
N ARG A 272 3.61 -10.05 -19.71
CA ARG A 272 3.82 -10.35 -21.14
C ARG A 272 2.49 -10.57 -21.87
N THR A 273 1.55 -11.24 -21.22
CA THR A 273 0.24 -11.59 -21.80
C THR A 273 -0.72 -10.40 -21.83
N ALA A 274 -0.72 -9.55 -20.81
CA ALA A 274 -1.59 -8.38 -20.71
C ALA A 274 -1.47 -7.43 -21.91
N GLY A 275 -2.56 -6.83 -22.35
CA GLY A 275 -2.53 -5.87 -23.45
C GLY A 275 -3.91 -5.44 -23.90
N ILE A 276 -3.96 -4.39 -24.72
CA ILE A 276 -5.22 -3.94 -25.32
C ILE A 276 -5.89 -5.11 -26.03
N ASP A 277 -7.21 -5.23 -25.88
CA ASP A 277 -8.05 -6.30 -26.42
C ASP A 277 -7.78 -7.72 -25.90
N VAL A 278 -6.78 -7.92 -25.04
CA VAL A 278 -6.55 -9.20 -24.36
C VAL A 278 -7.66 -9.43 -23.34
N ARG A 279 -8.21 -10.66 -23.32
CA ARG A 279 -9.24 -11.05 -22.36
C ARG A 279 -8.63 -11.37 -21.01
N ILE A 280 -9.35 -11.03 -19.94
CA ILE A 280 -8.94 -11.36 -18.57
C ILE A 280 -8.67 -12.86 -18.42
N CYS A 281 -9.56 -13.73 -18.93
CA CYS A 281 -9.37 -15.17 -18.84
C CYS A 281 -8.07 -15.69 -19.47
N ASP A 282 -7.55 -15.02 -20.51
CA ASP A 282 -6.33 -15.42 -21.20
C ASP A 282 -5.10 -15.09 -20.35
N VAL A 283 -5.08 -13.92 -19.71
CA VAL A 283 -4.04 -13.54 -18.74
C VAL A 283 -4.06 -14.48 -17.54
N SER A 284 -5.25 -14.74 -16.99
CA SER A 284 -5.44 -15.66 -15.86
C SER A 284 -4.97 -17.09 -16.14
N ALA A 285 -5.27 -17.62 -17.34
CA ALA A 285 -4.86 -18.96 -17.72
C ALA A 285 -3.33 -19.07 -17.87
N ALA A 286 -2.69 -18.06 -18.47
CA ALA A 286 -1.24 -18.03 -18.63
C ALA A 286 -0.52 -17.94 -17.26
N ILE A 287 -1.03 -17.10 -16.34
CA ILE A 287 -0.51 -17.03 -14.96
C ILE A 287 -0.61 -18.40 -14.28
N GLN A 288 -1.77 -19.05 -14.35
CA GLN A 288 -1.97 -20.36 -13.72
C GLN A 288 -1.01 -21.41 -14.29
N GLU A 289 -0.93 -21.51 -15.62
CA GLU A 289 -0.07 -22.48 -16.30
C GLU A 289 1.40 -22.31 -15.91
N THR A 290 1.90 -21.08 -15.90
CA THR A 290 3.28 -20.80 -15.47
C THR A 290 3.48 -21.11 -13.98
N MET A 291 2.58 -20.68 -13.10
CA MET A 291 2.75 -20.91 -11.67
C MET A 291 2.74 -22.41 -11.32
N GLU A 292 1.78 -23.16 -11.86
CA GLU A 292 1.58 -24.58 -11.56
C GLU A 292 2.61 -25.49 -12.27
N SER A 293 3.46 -24.95 -13.15
CA SER A 293 4.59 -25.71 -13.73
C SER A 293 5.79 -25.85 -12.78
N TYR A 294 5.77 -25.18 -11.63
CA TYR A 294 6.84 -25.24 -10.63
C TYR A 294 6.51 -26.17 -9.46
N GLU A 295 7.53 -26.88 -9.01
CA GLU A 295 7.56 -27.59 -7.72
C GLU A 295 8.73 -27.10 -6.88
N VAL A 296 8.57 -27.11 -5.55
CA VAL A 296 9.59 -26.65 -4.59
C VAL A 296 9.78 -27.67 -3.48
N GLU A 297 11.01 -27.83 -3.00
CA GLU A 297 11.32 -28.69 -1.85
C GLU A 297 11.65 -27.84 -0.63
N ILE A 298 10.84 -27.94 0.43
CA ILE A 298 11.03 -27.18 1.67
C ILE A 298 10.90 -28.13 2.86
N GLY A 299 11.94 -28.22 3.69
CA GLY A 299 11.96 -29.12 4.85
C GLY A 299 11.84 -30.60 4.48
N GLY A 300 12.46 -31.01 3.36
CA GLY A 300 12.45 -32.40 2.87
C GLY A 300 11.10 -32.86 2.32
N ARG A 301 10.21 -31.92 1.94
CA ARG A 301 8.91 -32.19 1.33
C ARG A 301 8.75 -31.38 0.06
N SER A 302 8.27 -32.03 -1.00
CA SER A 302 7.93 -31.38 -2.27
C SER A 302 6.52 -30.81 -2.23
N TYR A 303 6.35 -29.59 -2.74
CA TYR A 303 5.09 -28.89 -2.87
C TYR A 303 4.92 -28.38 -4.30
N PRO A 304 3.76 -28.60 -4.96
CA PRO A 304 3.41 -27.82 -6.13
C PRO A 304 3.13 -26.37 -5.70
N VAL A 305 3.59 -25.39 -6.48
CA VAL A 305 3.29 -23.99 -6.22
C VAL A 305 1.86 -23.70 -6.70
N LYS A 306 0.99 -23.26 -5.79
CA LYS A 306 -0.42 -23.01 -6.10
C LYS A 306 -0.72 -21.52 -6.17
N PRO A 307 -1.38 -21.03 -7.24
CA PRO A 307 -1.94 -19.68 -7.23
C PRO A 307 -2.92 -19.48 -6.07
N VAL A 308 -2.86 -18.34 -5.39
CA VAL A 308 -3.82 -17.99 -4.34
C VAL A 308 -5.13 -17.51 -4.98
N ARG A 309 -6.08 -18.43 -5.15
CA ARG A 309 -7.21 -18.28 -6.07
C ARG A 309 -8.30 -17.27 -5.68
N ASN A 310 -8.30 -16.77 -4.45
CA ASN A 310 -9.28 -15.79 -3.98
C ASN A 310 -8.69 -14.38 -3.81
N ILE A 311 -7.50 -14.16 -4.38
CA ILE A 311 -6.88 -12.85 -4.60
C ILE A 311 -6.67 -12.70 -6.12
N CYS A 312 -6.62 -11.47 -6.61
CA CYS A 312 -6.48 -11.16 -8.03
C CYS A 312 -5.66 -9.89 -8.24
N ALA A 313 -5.05 -9.80 -9.42
CA ALA A 313 -4.58 -8.54 -9.99
C ALA A 313 -5.77 -7.65 -10.34
N HIS A 314 -5.55 -6.35 -10.54
CA HIS A 314 -6.66 -5.40 -10.68
C HIS A 314 -6.30 -4.18 -11.52
N ASP A 315 -7.30 -3.51 -12.08
CA ASP A 315 -7.09 -2.18 -12.62
C ASP A 315 -6.96 -1.14 -11.49
N ILE A 316 -6.23 -0.07 -11.76
CA ILE A 316 -6.02 1.07 -10.85
C ILE A 316 -6.76 2.27 -11.42
N LYS A 317 -7.44 3.03 -10.57
CA LYS A 317 -8.02 4.34 -10.91
C LYS A 317 -7.36 5.43 -10.06
N ARG A 318 -7.55 6.68 -10.47
CA ARG A 318 -7.04 7.84 -9.71
C ARG A 318 -7.63 7.84 -8.29
N TYR A 319 -6.76 7.89 -7.27
CA TYR A 319 -7.08 7.80 -5.84
C TYR A 319 -7.78 6.50 -5.39
N ARG A 320 -7.79 5.46 -6.22
CA ARG A 320 -8.50 4.22 -5.94
C ARG A 320 -7.68 3.04 -6.42
N ILE A 321 -7.12 2.32 -5.45
CA ILE A 321 -6.21 1.20 -5.68
C ILE A 321 -6.87 0.04 -6.44
N HIS A 322 -8.13 -0.27 -6.10
CA HIS A 322 -8.91 -1.31 -6.77
C HIS A 322 -10.00 -0.69 -7.63
N GLY A 323 -9.88 -0.84 -8.95
CA GLY A 323 -10.89 -0.44 -9.91
C GLY A 323 -12.01 -1.47 -10.06
N SER A 324 -12.53 -1.61 -11.28
CA SER A 324 -13.67 -2.49 -11.59
C SER A 324 -13.29 -3.82 -12.24
N LYS A 325 -12.06 -3.95 -12.74
CA LYS A 325 -11.58 -5.15 -13.45
C LYS A 325 -10.63 -5.91 -12.53
N ALA A 326 -10.93 -7.20 -12.34
CA ALA A 326 -10.11 -8.13 -11.59
C ALA A 326 -9.52 -9.17 -12.54
N ILE A 327 -8.29 -9.61 -12.28
CA ILE A 327 -7.59 -10.67 -13.02
C ILE A 327 -7.29 -11.80 -12.03
N PRO A 328 -8.17 -12.82 -11.93
CA PRO A 328 -7.90 -14.00 -11.12
C PRO A 328 -6.60 -14.69 -11.57
N PHE A 329 -5.90 -15.36 -10.67
CA PHE A 329 -4.69 -16.12 -11.00
C PHE A 329 -4.96 -17.54 -11.49
N ILE A 330 -6.25 -17.87 -11.70
CA ILE A 330 -6.72 -19.17 -12.18
C ILE A 330 -7.58 -18.98 -13.41
N LYS A 331 -7.50 -19.94 -14.33
CA LYS A 331 -8.31 -20.01 -15.54
C LYS A 331 -9.80 -19.86 -15.19
N ASN A 332 -10.46 -18.96 -15.90
CA ASN A 332 -11.86 -18.61 -15.70
C ASN A 332 -12.54 -18.33 -17.05
N ALA A 333 -13.80 -17.90 -17.03
CA ALA A 333 -14.59 -17.62 -18.23
C ALA A 333 -14.75 -16.12 -18.56
N ASP A 334 -14.11 -15.22 -17.82
CA ASP A 334 -14.28 -13.78 -18.00
C ASP A 334 -13.71 -13.30 -19.34
N GLN A 335 -14.61 -12.98 -20.27
CA GLN A 335 -14.28 -12.48 -21.61
C GLN A 335 -14.05 -10.96 -21.63
N THR A 336 -14.11 -10.27 -20.49
CA THR A 336 -13.82 -8.84 -20.39
C THR A 336 -12.43 -8.58 -20.95
N LYS A 337 -12.32 -7.54 -21.78
CA LYS A 337 -11.06 -7.15 -22.40
C LYS A 337 -10.38 -6.03 -21.63
N MET A 338 -9.05 -6.03 -21.61
CA MET A 338 -8.29 -4.86 -21.20
C MET A 338 -8.34 -3.81 -22.31
N GLU A 339 -8.42 -2.55 -21.94
CA GLU A 339 -8.65 -1.44 -22.86
C GLU A 339 -7.51 -0.43 -22.82
N GLU A 340 -7.35 0.29 -23.92
CA GLU A 340 -6.41 1.39 -24.00
C GLU A 340 -6.70 2.49 -22.97
N GLY A 341 -5.63 3.02 -22.38
CA GLY A 341 -5.70 4.02 -21.32
C GLY A 341 -5.92 3.41 -19.93
N GLU A 342 -6.05 2.09 -19.81
CA GLU A 342 -6.14 1.43 -18.51
C GLU A 342 -4.77 1.21 -17.87
N ILE A 343 -4.79 1.19 -16.56
CA ILE A 343 -3.64 0.95 -15.69
C ILE A 343 -3.96 -0.30 -14.89
N PHE A 344 -3.04 -1.24 -14.81
CA PHE A 344 -3.21 -2.46 -14.04
C PHE A 344 -2.06 -2.67 -13.06
N ALA A 345 -2.39 -3.11 -11.86
CA ALA A 345 -1.48 -3.84 -11.00
C ALA A 345 -1.51 -5.31 -11.44
N ILE A 346 -0.44 -5.79 -12.08
CA ILE A 346 -0.25 -7.20 -12.36
C ILE A 346 0.57 -7.79 -11.20
N GLU A 347 -0.14 -8.32 -10.22
CA GLU A 347 0.39 -9.14 -9.13
C GLU A 347 0.10 -10.62 -9.35
N THR A 348 0.89 -11.48 -8.73
CA THR A 348 0.53 -12.89 -8.51
C THR A 348 1.00 -13.32 -7.12
N PHE A 349 0.30 -14.30 -6.55
CA PHE A 349 0.67 -14.92 -5.29
C PHE A 349 0.73 -16.43 -5.45
N GLY A 350 1.88 -17.02 -5.13
CA GLY A 350 2.05 -18.47 -5.03
C GLY A 350 2.10 -18.91 -3.58
N SER A 351 1.52 -20.08 -3.27
CA SER A 351 1.48 -20.66 -1.93
C SER A 351 1.79 -22.15 -1.96
N THR A 352 2.50 -22.63 -0.94
CA THR A 352 2.67 -24.08 -0.67
C THR A 352 1.49 -24.67 0.11
N GLY A 353 0.55 -23.82 0.55
CA GLY A 353 -0.61 -24.18 1.36
C GLY A 353 -1.81 -24.65 0.55
N ARG A 354 -2.99 -24.13 0.90
CA ARG A 354 -4.25 -24.43 0.19
C ARG A 354 -4.40 -23.59 -1.08
N GLY A 355 -3.62 -22.52 -1.26
CA GLY A 355 -3.80 -21.58 -2.35
C GLY A 355 -5.13 -20.83 -2.22
N LYS A 356 -5.57 -20.55 -1.00
CA LYS A 356 -6.78 -19.77 -0.68
C LYS A 356 -6.63 -19.15 0.70
N THR A 357 -6.85 -17.84 0.79
CA THR A 357 -6.75 -17.09 2.04
C THR A 357 -8.06 -17.09 2.84
N THR A 358 -7.91 -16.85 4.13
CA THR A 358 -8.95 -16.41 5.05
C THR A 358 -8.47 -15.17 5.80
N ASP A 359 -9.38 -14.36 6.30
CA ASP A 359 -9.03 -13.19 7.10
C ASP A 359 -8.50 -13.63 8.48
N ASP A 360 -7.42 -13.00 8.93
CA ASP A 360 -6.83 -13.18 10.27
C ASP A 360 -7.22 -12.04 11.22
N VAL A 361 -6.95 -12.23 12.50
CA VAL A 361 -7.13 -11.20 13.52
C VAL A 361 -6.21 -10.01 13.26
N GLY A 362 -6.78 -8.81 13.28
CA GLY A 362 -6.04 -7.56 13.14
C GLY A 362 -6.61 -6.66 12.06
N THR A 363 -5.90 -5.57 11.76
CA THR A 363 -6.28 -4.69 10.67
C THR A 363 -5.04 -4.12 9.99
N TYR A 364 -4.94 -4.34 8.69
CA TYR A 364 -3.94 -3.76 7.80
C TYR A 364 -4.14 -2.24 7.66
N GLY A 365 -5.37 -1.87 7.36
CA GLY A 365 -5.70 -0.52 6.97
C GLY A 365 -7.18 -0.32 6.80
N TYR A 366 -7.52 0.93 6.53
CA TYR A 366 -8.87 1.44 6.42
C TYR A 366 -8.97 2.30 5.18
N ARG A 367 -10.17 2.38 4.61
CA ARG A 367 -10.45 3.20 3.45
C ARG A 367 -11.77 3.94 3.63
N LEU A 368 -11.81 5.20 3.25
CA LEU A 368 -13.09 5.90 3.11
C LEU A 368 -13.85 5.37 1.91
N ARG A 369 -15.09 4.92 2.12
CA ARG A 369 -15.92 4.43 1.04
C ARG A 369 -16.27 5.56 0.08
N ASP A 370 -16.49 5.21 -1.17
CA ASP A 370 -16.83 6.19 -2.22
C ASP A 370 -18.20 6.82 -1.99
N ASP A 371 -19.12 6.06 -1.39
CA ASP A 371 -20.47 6.50 -0.99
C ASP A 371 -20.51 7.16 0.40
N ALA A 372 -19.36 7.32 1.07
CA ALA A 372 -19.31 7.87 2.42
C ALA A 372 -19.85 9.31 2.46
N PRO A 373 -20.75 9.65 3.40
CA PRO A 373 -21.31 11.00 3.53
C PRO A 373 -20.21 12.06 3.71
N VAL A 374 -20.38 13.23 3.08
CA VAL A 374 -19.44 14.36 3.22
C VAL A 374 -19.32 14.80 4.68
N ASN A 375 -20.44 14.82 5.39
CA ASN A 375 -20.52 15.05 6.83
C ASN A 375 -21.19 13.85 7.49
N VAL A 376 -20.67 13.42 8.63
CA VAL A 376 -21.27 12.38 9.47
C VAL A 376 -21.75 12.98 10.78
N SER A 377 -22.81 12.40 11.35
CA SER A 377 -23.29 12.71 12.69
C SER A 377 -23.38 11.40 13.47
N LEU A 378 -22.26 11.02 14.09
CA LEU A 378 -22.09 9.77 14.81
C LEU A 378 -22.09 9.99 16.32
N PRO A 379 -22.46 8.98 17.13
CA PRO A 379 -22.56 9.10 18.59
C PRO A 379 -21.28 9.57 19.29
N PHE A 380 -20.12 9.28 18.71
CA PHE A 380 -18.82 9.66 19.27
C PHE A 380 -18.28 10.93 18.60
N ALA A 381 -18.05 11.99 19.39
CA ALA A 381 -17.41 13.21 18.90
C ALA A 381 -16.03 12.94 18.28
N SER A 382 -15.30 11.95 18.80
CA SER A 382 -14.02 11.49 18.22
C SER A 382 -14.19 10.89 16.82
N ALA A 383 -15.27 10.16 16.55
CA ALA A 383 -15.55 9.61 15.22
C ALA A 383 -15.80 10.72 14.19
N ASN A 384 -16.57 11.75 14.55
CA ASN A 384 -16.83 12.90 13.66
C ASN A 384 -15.55 13.69 13.36
N ARG A 385 -14.69 13.93 14.37
CA ARG A 385 -13.38 14.58 14.15
C ARG A 385 -12.47 13.73 13.27
N LEU A 386 -12.41 12.42 13.54
CA LEU A 386 -11.57 11.49 12.79
C LEU A 386 -12.00 11.38 11.33
N HIS A 387 -13.31 11.36 11.05
CA HIS A 387 -13.84 11.38 9.68
C HIS A 387 -13.34 12.59 8.88
N LYS A 388 -13.36 13.78 9.48
CA LYS A 388 -12.83 15.00 8.84
C LYS A 388 -11.35 14.84 8.49
N VAL A 389 -10.54 14.38 9.46
CA VAL A 389 -9.10 14.15 9.25
C VAL A 389 -8.88 13.13 8.13
N ILE A 390 -9.60 12.01 8.13
CA ILE A 390 -9.47 10.97 7.11
C ILE A 390 -9.81 11.50 5.73
N ARG A 391 -10.94 12.20 5.60
CA ARG A 391 -11.39 12.75 4.31
C ARG A 391 -10.39 13.78 3.76
N GLU A 392 -9.86 14.63 4.63
CA GLU A 392 -8.93 15.70 4.25
C GLU A 392 -7.53 15.17 3.93
N GLN A 393 -7.05 14.15 4.66
CA GLN A 393 -5.69 13.62 4.50
C GLN A 393 -5.59 12.47 3.51
N PHE A 394 -6.52 11.52 3.54
CA PHE A 394 -6.40 10.28 2.77
C PHE A 394 -7.44 10.18 1.66
N GLY A 395 -8.59 10.86 1.79
CA GLY A 395 -9.71 10.66 0.87
C GLY A 395 -10.03 9.16 0.77
N THR A 396 -10.02 8.61 -0.44
CA THR A 396 -10.27 7.19 -0.71
C THR A 396 -9.02 6.32 -0.76
N LEU A 397 -7.83 6.88 -0.46
CA LEU A 397 -6.60 6.10 -0.30
C LEU A 397 -6.68 5.25 0.99
N VAL A 398 -6.01 4.12 0.98
CA VAL A 398 -5.94 3.23 2.14
C VAL A 398 -4.90 3.77 3.12
N PHE A 399 -5.23 3.81 4.41
CA PHE A 399 -4.32 4.26 5.47
C PHE A 399 -4.29 3.26 6.63
N CYS A 400 -3.24 3.28 7.44
CA CYS A 400 -3.11 2.44 8.64
C CYS A 400 -3.06 3.28 9.92
N ARG A 401 -3.10 2.62 11.09
CA ARG A 401 -3.13 3.31 12.39
C ARG A 401 -1.87 4.17 12.64
N ARG A 402 -0.70 3.70 12.19
CA ARG A 402 0.56 4.48 12.27
C ARG A 402 0.45 5.84 11.58
N TYR A 403 -0.36 5.96 10.52
CA TYR A 403 -0.52 7.23 9.80
C TYR A 403 -1.35 8.23 10.59
N LEU A 404 -2.37 7.73 11.31
CA LEU A 404 -3.16 8.56 12.22
C LEU A 404 -2.32 9.07 13.39
N GLU A 405 -1.51 8.23 14.02
CA GLU A 405 -0.62 8.66 15.12
C GLU A 405 0.42 9.67 14.66
N ARG A 406 0.97 9.48 13.45
CA ARG A 406 1.90 10.46 12.86
C ARG A 406 1.25 11.83 12.63
N LEU A 407 -0.06 11.88 12.40
CA LEU A 407 -0.84 13.12 12.32
C LEU A 407 -1.23 13.69 13.70
N GLY A 408 -0.80 13.06 14.79
CA GLY A 408 -1.14 13.45 16.16
C GLY A 408 -2.53 13.01 16.61
N ALA A 409 -3.15 12.03 15.93
CA ALA A 409 -4.42 11.49 16.39
C ALA A 409 -4.22 10.65 17.66
N GLU A 410 -5.00 10.92 18.69
CA GLU A 410 -4.98 10.21 19.96
C GLU A 410 -6.33 9.54 20.24
N ARG A 411 -6.32 8.44 21.01
CA ARG A 411 -7.52 7.72 21.49
C ARG A 411 -8.56 7.47 20.36
N TYR A 412 -8.07 7.19 19.16
CA TYR A 412 -8.86 7.18 17.92
C TYR A 412 -9.57 5.84 17.64
N LEU A 413 -9.20 4.76 18.32
CA LEU A 413 -9.70 3.40 18.04
C LEU A 413 -11.23 3.29 18.16
N ALA A 414 -11.83 3.85 19.21
CA ALA A 414 -13.29 3.84 19.37
C ALA A 414 -13.99 4.61 18.24
N GLY A 415 -13.40 5.74 17.81
CA GLY A 415 -13.91 6.52 16.68
C GLY A 415 -13.79 5.76 15.36
N LEU A 416 -12.68 5.06 15.15
CA LEU A 416 -12.42 4.25 13.96
C LEU A 416 -13.39 3.07 13.87
N ASN A 417 -13.59 2.33 14.97
CA ASN A 417 -14.58 1.27 15.04
C ASN A 417 -16.01 1.78 14.80
N CYS A 418 -16.34 2.96 15.33
CA CYS A 418 -17.63 3.59 15.06
C CYS A 418 -17.83 3.86 13.57
N LEU A 419 -16.83 4.42 12.89
CA LEU A 419 -16.89 4.70 11.45
C LEU A 419 -17.03 3.43 10.61
N VAL A 420 -16.33 2.35 10.97
CA VAL A 420 -16.45 1.05 10.30
C VAL A 420 -17.85 0.47 10.52
N ASN A 421 -18.34 0.43 11.77
CA ASN A 421 -19.65 -0.14 12.10
C ASN A 421 -20.84 0.60 11.46
N HIS A 422 -20.66 1.87 11.09
CA HIS A 422 -21.67 2.68 10.40
C HIS A 422 -21.48 2.70 8.87
N GLY A 423 -20.60 1.85 8.31
CA GLY A 423 -20.38 1.77 6.88
C GLY A 423 -19.82 3.06 6.27
N VAL A 424 -19.01 3.81 7.02
CA VAL A 424 -18.28 4.99 6.53
C VAL A 424 -16.89 4.61 6.05
N LEU A 425 -16.26 3.65 6.73
CA LEU A 425 -14.96 3.09 6.36
C LEU A 425 -15.09 1.60 6.06
N ASP A 426 -14.34 1.13 5.08
CA ASP A 426 -14.01 -0.28 4.95
C ASP A 426 -12.73 -0.56 5.77
N SER A 427 -12.64 -1.75 6.37
CA SER A 427 -11.44 -2.25 7.05
C SER A 427 -10.87 -3.46 6.33
N TYR A 428 -9.56 -3.52 6.17
CA TYR A 428 -8.85 -4.61 5.52
C TYR A 428 -8.12 -5.44 6.58
N PRO A 429 -8.51 -6.70 6.84
CA PRO A 429 -7.76 -7.60 7.71
C PRO A 429 -6.56 -8.22 6.98
N PRO A 430 -5.54 -8.73 7.71
CA PRO A 430 -4.53 -9.59 7.11
C PRO A 430 -5.15 -10.84 6.48
N MET A 431 -4.60 -11.28 5.35
CA MET A 431 -5.09 -12.43 4.62
C MET A 431 -4.09 -13.59 4.74
N ILE A 432 -4.49 -14.70 5.34
CA ILE A 432 -3.61 -15.84 5.65
C ILE A 432 -4.02 -17.11 4.89
N ASP A 433 -3.06 -17.91 4.45
CA ASP A 433 -3.24 -19.33 4.12
C ASP A 433 -3.00 -20.18 5.38
N VAL A 434 -3.03 -21.51 5.25
CA VAL A 434 -2.88 -22.45 6.37
C VAL A 434 -1.54 -22.27 7.09
N LYS A 435 -1.61 -22.30 8.42
CA LYS A 435 -0.42 -22.20 9.27
C LYS A 435 0.66 -23.21 8.85
N GLY A 436 1.88 -22.72 8.70
CA GLY A 436 3.03 -23.51 8.27
C GLY A 436 3.23 -23.57 6.76
N SER A 437 2.34 -22.98 5.95
CA SER A 437 2.63 -22.73 4.54
C SER A 437 3.50 -21.49 4.35
N TYR A 438 4.06 -21.38 3.15
CA TYR A 438 4.83 -20.23 2.69
C TYR A 438 4.17 -19.64 1.46
N SER A 439 4.17 -18.32 1.36
CA SER A 439 3.70 -17.62 0.17
C SER A 439 4.70 -16.57 -0.29
N ALA A 440 4.73 -16.32 -1.59
CA ALA A 440 5.48 -15.26 -2.24
C ALA A 440 4.55 -14.42 -3.14
N GLN A 441 4.97 -13.19 -3.42
CA GLN A 441 4.32 -12.18 -4.26
C GLN A 441 5.36 -11.44 -5.11
N PHE A 442 5.00 -11.17 -6.36
CA PHE A 442 5.65 -10.16 -7.21
C PHE A 442 4.58 -9.35 -7.94
N GLU A 443 4.83 -8.05 -8.10
CA GLU A 443 3.83 -7.14 -8.64
C GLU A 443 4.45 -5.95 -9.38
N HIS A 444 3.83 -5.58 -10.50
CA HIS A 444 4.12 -4.34 -11.20
C HIS A 444 2.88 -3.60 -11.66
N THR A 445 2.99 -2.28 -11.72
CA THR A 445 2.04 -1.41 -12.41
C THR A 445 2.39 -1.35 -13.89
N ILE A 446 1.41 -1.57 -14.76
CA ILE A 446 1.53 -1.43 -16.22
C ILE A 446 0.55 -0.38 -16.75
N LEU A 447 0.98 0.35 -17.78
CA LEU A 447 0.18 1.33 -18.51
C LEU A 447 -0.13 0.79 -19.91
N LEU A 448 -1.40 0.64 -20.27
CA LEU A 448 -1.81 0.22 -21.62
C LEU A 448 -1.93 1.43 -22.53
N ARG A 449 -0.87 1.73 -23.28
CA ARG A 449 -0.80 2.88 -24.20
C ARG A 449 -1.00 2.42 -25.65
N GLU A 450 -1.29 3.36 -26.55
CA GLU A 450 -1.52 3.07 -27.98
C GLU A 450 -0.34 2.31 -28.62
N GLY A 451 0.88 2.83 -28.44
CA GLY A 451 2.11 2.30 -29.07
C GLY A 451 2.73 1.09 -28.38
N GLY A 452 2.09 0.53 -27.35
CA GLY A 452 2.62 -0.55 -26.53
C GLY A 452 2.29 -0.36 -25.06
N LYS A 453 2.79 -1.26 -24.20
CA LYS A 453 2.63 -1.15 -22.74
C LYS A 453 3.91 -0.68 -22.08
N GLU A 454 3.79 0.19 -21.09
CA GLU A 454 4.88 0.61 -20.23
C GLU A 454 4.75 -0.07 -18.87
N VAL A 455 5.71 -0.90 -18.49
CA VAL A 455 5.84 -1.46 -17.13
C VAL A 455 6.50 -0.38 -16.26
N ILE A 456 5.69 0.58 -15.80
CA ILE A 456 6.19 1.84 -15.21
C ILE A 456 7.06 1.59 -13.97
N SER A 457 6.75 0.55 -13.20
CA SER A 457 7.46 0.17 -11.97
C SER A 457 8.65 -0.75 -12.19
N ARG A 458 8.94 -1.20 -13.42
CA ARG A 458 10.10 -2.08 -13.69
C ARG A 458 11.39 -1.39 -13.25
N GLY A 459 12.31 -2.16 -12.68
CA GLY A 459 13.65 -1.72 -12.32
C GLY A 459 14.69 -2.76 -12.73
N SER A 460 15.95 -2.57 -12.33
CA SER A 460 17.01 -3.55 -12.57
C SER A 460 16.93 -4.77 -11.66
N ASP A 461 16.06 -4.73 -10.66
CA ASP A 461 15.95 -5.69 -9.56
C ASP A 461 14.92 -6.80 -9.82
N TYR A 462 13.73 -6.48 -10.33
CA TYR A 462 12.75 -7.49 -10.73
C TYR A 462 11.88 -7.05 -11.89
#